data_AF-A0A560WA67-F1
#
_entry.id   AF-A0A560WA67-F1
#
_cell.length_a   1.000
_cell.length_b   1.000
_cell.length_c   1.000
_cell.angle_alpha   90.00
_cell.angle_beta   90.00
_cell.angle_gamma   90.00
#
_symmetry.space_group_name_H-M   'P 1'
#
loop_
_entity.id
_entity.type
_entity.pdbx_description
1 polymer ?
#
loop_
_entity_poly.entity_id
_entity_poly.type
_entity_poly.pdbx_seq_one_letter_code
_entity_poly.pdbx_strand_id
1 'polypeptide(L)'
;MSTRRHRIVHRTIMRYEDDVVASHNELRMIPVDEPGQTTVEARIRVRPHSFSHHYTDHWGTEVMAVEVQVPHRVLEIEASSIVERSELPVEVQTSGWDALADEATCDLLSEYLNIGPRSQPPADLQEIAKQAREEPTPRAAARFVVERVHERMEYAKGATKVFENAADAWERGRGVCQDFAHITIGALRSIGVPTRYVSGYVAQESELQRGEDCPGESHAWIEVWDGAWLPYDPTNLTQVDLDYVVVGRGRNYDDVSPFRGMYAGPELSELDVEITVTRVS
;
A
#
# COMPACT_ATOMS: atom_id res chain seq x y z
N MET A 1 16.20 20.16 7.47
CA MET A 1 15.33 19.00 7.17
C MET A 1 15.37 18.84 5.67
N SER A 2 15.80 17.68 5.18
CA SER A 2 15.74 17.40 3.75
C SER A 2 14.28 17.33 3.32
N THR A 3 13.96 17.93 2.18
CA THR A 3 12.64 17.81 1.55
C THR A 3 12.80 17.36 0.10
N ARG A 4 11.83 16.61 -0.40
CA ARG A 4 11.78 16.13 -1.78
C ARG A 4 10.37 16.30 -2.32
N ARG A 5 10.24 16.80 -3.55
CA ARG A 5 8.93 16.96 -4.18
C ARG A 5 8.79 16.05 -5.37
N HIS A 6 7.69 15.32 -5.42
CA HIS A 6 7.37 14.36 -6.46
C HIS A 6 6.11 14.78 -7.20
N ARG A 7 6.16 14.75 -8.52
CA ARG A 7 4.95 14.73 -9.36
C ARG A 7 4.67 13.28 -9.72
N ILE A 8 3.47 12.81 -9.43
CA ILE A 8 3.04 11.44 -9.72
C ILE A 8 1.88 11.53 -10.71
N VAL A 9 1.93 10.72 -11.76
CA VAL A 9 0.83 10.54 -12.70
C VAL A 9 0.53 9.05 -12.77
N HIS A 10 -0.68 8.66 -12.39
CA HIS A 10 -1.19 7.29 -12.49
C HIS A 10 -2.33 7.28 -13.50
N ARG A 11 -2.13 6.56 -14.59
CA ARG A 11 -3.12 6.35 -15.64
C ARG A 11 -3.58 4.89 -15.65
N THR A 12 -4.89 4.69 -15.59
CA THR A 12 -5.53 3.39 -15.80
C THR A 12 -6.46 3.50 -17.00
N ILE A 13 -6.29 2.62 -17.99
CA ILE A 13 -7.19 2.51 -19.14
C ILE A 13 -7.79 1.10 -19.12
N MET A 14 -9.11 1.04 -19.00
CA MET A 14 -9.89 -0.19 -19.15
C MET A 14 -10.58 -0.18 -20.51
N ARG A 15 -10.41 -1.25 -21.30
CA ARG A 15 -11.13 -1.46 -22.55
C ARG A 15 -12.04 -2.66 -22.44
N TYR A 16 -13.23 -2.52 -23.00
CA TYR A 16 -14.28 -3.54 -23.01
C TYR A 16 -14.55 -3.99 -24.45
N GLU A 17 -14.97 -5.24 -24.64
CA GLU A 17 -15.26 -5.79 -25.97
C GLU A 17 -16.45 -5.08 -26.66
N ASP A 18 -17.39 -4.58 -25.88
CA ASP A 18 -18.58 -3.84 -26.30
C ASP A 18 -19.00 -2.84 -25.20
N ASP A 19 -20.13 -2.16 -25.39
CA ASP A 19 -20.58 -1.09 -24.50
C ASP A 19 -20.89 -1.58 -23.08
N VAL A 20 -20.16 -1.02 -22.11
CA VAL A 20 -20.55 -0.99 -20.70
C VAL A 20 -21.60 0.09 -20.52
N VAL A 21 -22.77 -0.28 -20.01
CA VAL A 21 -23.91 0.64 -19.85
C VAL A 21 -23.87 1.41 -18.53
N ALA A 22 -23.25 0.83 -17.51
CA ALA A 22 -23.09 1.46 -16.21
C ALA A 22 -21.83 0.93 -15.50
N SER A 23 -21.11 1.81 -14.79
CA SER A 23 -20.06 1.41 -13.87
C SER A 23 -20.08 2.27 -12.60
N HIS A 24 -19.72 1.65 -11.49
CA HIS A 24 -19.56 2.31 -10.19
C HIS A 24 -18.20 1.94 -9.63
N ASN A 25 -17.36 2.95 -9.36
CA ASN A 25 -15.97 2.76 -8.99
C ASN A 25 -15.59 3.68 -7.83
N GLU A 26 -14.80 3.18 -6.89
CA GLU A 26 -14.08 3.93 -5.87
C GLU A 26 -12.60 4.00 -6.23
N LEU A 27 -12.04 5.20 -6.17
CA LEU A 27 -10.66 5.50 -6.51
C LEU A 27 -9.93 6.04 -5.27
N ARG A 28 -8.88 5.34 -4.85
CA ARG A 28 -7.97 5.73 -3.77
C ARG A 28 -6.61 6.04 -4.39
N MET A 29 -6.51 7.21 -5.02
CA MET A 29 -5.34 7.60 -5.80
C MET A 29 -4.77 8.97 -5.40
N ILE A 30 -5.36 9.63 -4.39
CA ILE A 30 -4.90 10.91 -3.86
C ILE A 30 -3.99 10.63 -2.65
N PRO A 31 -2.72 11.06 -2.68
CA PRO A 31 -1.83 10.92 -1.53
C PRO A 31 -2.34 11.66 -0.29
N VAL A 32 -2.14 11.08 0.89
CA VAL A 32 -2.63 11.66 2.16
C VAL A 32 -1.79 12.86 2.62
N ASP A 33 -2.42 13.74 3.39
CA ASP A 33 -1.74 14.78 4.17
C ASP A 33 -1.45 14.27 5.58
N GLU A 34 -0.18 14.29 5.98
CA GLU A 34 0.26 13.83 7.30
C GLU A 34 1.62 14.42 7.69
N PRO A 35 2.06 14.30 8.96
CA PRO A 35 3.43 14.66 9.32
C PRO A 35 4.44 13.97 8.38
N GLY A 36 5.33 14.75 7.77
CA GLY A 36 6.34 14.25 6.83
C GLY A 36 5.88 14.16 5.37
N GLN A 37 4.59 14.36 5.08
CA GLN A 37 4.04 14.33 3.72
C GLN A 37 2.91 15.35 3.52
N THR A 38 3.06 16.21 2.52
CA THR A 38 2.03 17.20 2.15
C THR A 38 1.66 17.07 0.69
N THR A 39 0.38 16.85 0.40
CA THR A 39 -0.18 16.89 -0.95
C THR A 39 -0.45 18.34 -1.34
N VAL A 40 0.42 18.88 -2.20
CA VAL A 40 0.37 20.27 -2.66
C VAL A 40 -0.74 20.47 -3.70
N GLU A 41 -0.88 19.50 -4.59
CA GLU A 41 -1.91 19.48 -5.63
C GLU A 41 -2.31 18.02 -5.88
N ALA A 42 -3.59 17.75 -6.07
CA ALA A 42 -4.07 16.46 -6.55
C ALA A 42 -5.34 16.63 -7.37
N ARG A 43 -5.47 15.84 -8.43
CA ARG A 43 -6.68 15.76 -9.24
C ARG A 43 -6.85 14.35 -9.80
N ILE A 44 -8.09 13.92 -9.92
CA ILE A 44 -8.46 12.70 -10.65
C ILE A 44 -9.39 13.11 -11.79
N ARG A 45 -9.12 12.61 -12.99
CA ARG A 45 -9.97 12.77 -14.16
C ARG A 45 -10.45 11.42 -14.62
N VAL A 46 -11.76 11.30 -14.82
CA VAL A 46 -12.38 10.10 -15.38
C VAL A 46 -13.02 10.43 -16.71
N ARG A 47 -12.82 9.55 -17.71
CA ARG A 47 -13.42 9.64 -19.04
C ARG A 47 -14.13 8.32 -19.38
N PRO A 48 -15.40 8.34 -19.80
CA PRO A 48 -16.23 9.53 -20.04
C PRO A 48 -16.55 10.30 -18.74
N HIS A 49 -16.69 11.63 -18.86
CA HIS A 49 -16.95 12.48 -17.70
C HIS A 49 -18.30 12.11 -17.10
N SER A 50 -18.32 11.90 -15.79
CA SER A 50 -19.53 11.55 -15.08
C SER A 50 -19.56 12.15 -13.69
N PHE A 51 -20.66 11.92 -12.97
CA PHE A 51 -20.80 12.33 -11.58
C PHE A 51 -19.71 11.66 -10.72
N SER A 52 -19.11 12.46 -9.84
CA SER A 52 -18.15 11.99 -8.84
C SER A 52 -18.46 12.60 -7.48
N HIS A 53 -18.24 11.84 -6.43
CA HIS A 53 -18.36 12.24 -5.04
C HIS A 53 -17.06 11.94 -4.30
N HIS A 54 -16.64 12.83 -3.41
CA HIS A 54 -15.44 12.67 -2.60
C HIS A 54 -15.82 12.51 -1.13
N TYR A 55 -15.15 11.57 -0.46
CA TYR A 55 -15.25 11.39 0.97
C TYR A 55 -13.96 10.77 1.51
N THR A 56 -13.72 10.97 2.81
CA THR A 56 -12.66 10.27 3.54
C THR A 56 -13.25 8.99 4.15
N ASP A 57 -12.63 7.83 3.89
CA ASP A 57 -13.09 6.57 4.46
C ASP A 57 -12.68 6.38 5.94
N HIS A 58 -13.11 5.26 6.54
CA HIS A 58 -12.79 4.91 7.94
C HIS A 58 -11.29 4.95 8.25
N TRP A 59 -10.45 4.67 7.25
CA TRP A 59 -9.00 4.60 7.42
C TRP A 59 -8.31 5.95 7.23
N GLY A 60 -9.05 7.01 6.93
CA GLY A 60 -8.50 8.32 6.62
C GLY A 60 -8.02 8.44 5.18
N THR A 61 -8.39 7.52 4.28
CA THR A 61 -8.00 7.60 2.87
C THR A 61 -9.02 8.42 2.09
N GLU A 62 -8.54 9.33 1.24
CA GLU A 62 -9.39 10.07 0.31
C GLU A 62 -9.90 9.17 -0.82
N VAL A 63 -11.22 9.08 -0.94
CA VAL A 63 -11.92 8.26 -1.94
C VAL A 63 -12.70 9.15 -2.89
N MET A 64 -12.48 8.95 -4.19
CA MET A 64 -13.38 9.45 -5.23
C MET A 64 -14.30 8.32 -5.70
N ALA A 65 -15.57 8.37 -5.32
CA ALA A 65 -16.61 7.51 -5.90
C ALA A 65 -17.08 8.11 -7.23
N VAL A 66 -17.12 7.29 -8.28
CA VAL A 66 -17.47 7.69 -9.64
C VAL A 66 -18.54 6.76 -10.17
N GLU A 67 -19.60 7.33 -10.72
CA GLU A 67 -20.68 6.58 -11.34
C GLU A 67 -20.77 6.97 -12.81
N VAL A 68 -20.44 6.08 -13.73
CA VAL A 68 -20.50 6.31 -15.17
C VAL A 68 -21.70 5.60 -15.75
N GLN A 69 -22.72 6.36 -16.16
CA GLN A 69 -23.96 5.83 -16.78
C GLN A 69 -24.01 6.01 -18.31
N VAL A 70 -22.97 6.61 -18.89
CA VAL A 70 -22.87 6.78 -20.34
C VAL A 70 -22.31 5.50 -20.94
N PRO A 71 -22.95 4.89 -21.97
CA PRO A 71 -22.39 3.76 -22.69
C PRO A 71 -20.97 4.05 -23.17
N HIS A 72 -20.03 3.18 -22.84
CA HIS A 72 -18.63 3.35 -23.21
C HIS A 72 -17.92 2.01 -23.38
N ARG A 73 -16.93 2.00 -24.27
CA ARG A 73 -16.00 0.87 -24.46
C ARG A 73 -14.64 1.11 -23.82
N VAL A 74 -14.41 2.33 -23.35
CA VAL A 74 -13.15 2.73 -22.71
C VAL A 74 -13.47 3.58 -21.49
N LEU A 75 -12.91 3.18 -20.34
CA LEU A 75 -12.89 3.96 -19.11
C LEU A 75 -11.43 4.37 -18.84
N GLU A 76 -11.13 5.66 -18.96
CA GLU A 76 -9.81 6.21 -18.65
C GLU A 76 -9.85 6.94 -17.31
N ILE A 77 -8.91 6.63 -16.44
CA ILE A 77 -8.71 7.29 -15.16
C ILE A 77 -7.28 7.84 -15.15
N GLU A 78 -7.15 9.12 -14.88
CA GLU A 78 -5.86 9.80 -14.74
C GLU A 78 -5.84 10.54 -13.40
N ALA A 79 -5.07 10.02 -12.46
CA ALA A 79 -4.73 10.71 -11.22
C ALA A 79 -3.39 11.41 -11.38
N SER A 80 -3.31 12.68 -10.99
CA SER A 80 -2.04 13.41 -10.96
C SER A 80 -1.91 14.21 -9.68
N SER A 81 -0.76 14.10 -9.02
CA SER A 81 -0.48 14.78 -7.76
C SER A 81 0.92 15.37 -7.70
N ILE A 82 1.08 16.42 -6.90
CA ILE A 82 2.37 16.97 -6.47
C ILE A 82 2.44 16.81 -4.95
N VAL A 83 3.43 16.05 -4.49
CA VAL A 83 3.58 15.71 -3.07
C VAL A 83 4.96 16.14 -2.60
N GLU A 84 5.01 16.79 -1.44
CA GLU A 84 6.25 17.11 -0.75
C GLU A 84 6.46 16.13 0.41
N ARG A 85 7.59 15.44 0.41
CA ARG A 85 8.07 14.57 1.49
C ARG A 85 9.15 15.30 2.27
N SER A 86 9.14 15.15 3.59
CA SER A 86 10.13 15.74 4.48
C SER A 86 10.58 14.74 5.53
N GLU A 87 11.83 14.84 5.96
CA GLU A 87 12.32 14.04 7.07
C GLU A 87 11.63 14.48 8.37
N LEU A 88 11.07 13.50 9.08
CA LEU A 88 10.64 13.70 10.45
C LEU A 88 11.81 13.44 11.42
N PRO A 89 11.92 14.20 12.52
CA PRO A 89 12.86 13.87 13.59
C PRO A 89 12.57 12.47 14.12
N VAL A 90 13.54 11.55 14.01
CA VAL A 90 13.40 10.19 14.54
C VAL A 90 13.77 10.19 16.02
N GLU A 91 12.87 10.65 16.88
CA GLU A 91 12.93 10.41 18.32
C GLU A 91 11.66 9.71 18.78
N VAL A 92 11.53 8.42 18.45
CA VAL A 92 10.44 7.58 18.94
C VAL A 92 10.97 6.62 19.98
N GLN A 93 10.65 6.89 21.25
CA GLN A 93 10.84 5.92 22.33
C GLN A 93 10.05 4.64 22.02
N THR A 94 10.72 3.49 22.11
CA THR A 94 10.07 2.19 21.97
C THR A 94 9.08 1.98 23.11
N SER A 95 7.89 1.48 22.79
CA SER A 95 6.90 1.09 23.81
C SER A 95 7.31 -0.23 24.47
N GLY A 96 8.00 -1.10 23.74
CA GLY A 96 8.42 -2.42 24.23
C GLY A 96 7.29 -3.43 24.26
N TRP A 97 7.63 -4.69 24.58
CA TRP A 97 6.70 -5.82 24.55
C TRP A 97 5.59 -5.72 25.59
N ASP A 98 5.89 -5.25 26.80
CA ASP A 98 4.92 -5.14 27.88
C ASP A 98 3.80 -4.15 27.54
N ALA A 99 4.14 -3.03 26.89
CA ALA A 99 3.16 -2.05 26.45
C ALA A 99 2.25 -2.60 25.34
N LEU A 100 2.78 -3.42 24.43
CA LEU A 100 1.93 -4.06 23.41
C LEU A 100 1.00 -5.12 23.99
N ALA A 101 1.37 -5.74 25.11
CA ALA A 101 0.55 -6.72 25.81
C ALA A 101 -0.49 -6.07 26.75
N ASP A 102 -0.44 -4.77 26.96
CA ASP A 102 -1.41 -4.03 27.77
C ASP A 102 -2.81 -4.07 27.12
N GLU A 103 -3.85 -4.25 27.94
CA GLU A 103 -5.23 -4.43 27.48
C GLU A 103 -5.74 -3.18 26.73
N ALA A 104 -5.43 -1.98 27.21
CA ALA A 104 -5.87 -0.75 26.55
C ALA A 104 -5.16 -0.55 25.20
N THR A 105 -3.88 -0.94 25.10
CA THR A 105 -3.14 -0.91 23.82
C THR A 105 -3.70 -1.93 22.83
N CYS A 106 -4.01 -3.15 23.31
CA CYS A 106 -4.62 -4.19 22.50
C CYS A 106 -6.03 -3.79 22.00
N ASP A 107 -6.85 -3.16 22.84
CA ASP A 107 -8.17 -2.65 22.46
C ASP A 107 -8.05 -1.55 21.39
N LEU A 108 -7.20 -0.55 21.64
CA LEU A 108 -6.93 0.56 20.72
C LEU A 108 -6.44 0.11 19.35
N LEU A 109 -5.59 -0.93 19.31
CA LEU A 109 -4.94 -1.42 18.09
C LEU A 109 -5.54 -2.73 17.59
N SER A 110 -6.72 -3.11 18.08
CA SER A 110 -7.37 -4.39 17.80
C SER A 110 -7.54 -4.66 16.30
N GLU A 111 -7.90 -3.63 15.52
CA GLU A 111 -8.03 -3.73 14.06
C GLU A 111 -6.72 -4.13 13.37
N TYR A 112 -5.58 -3.71 13.92
CA TYR A 112 -4.23 -3.97 13.40
C TYR A 112 -3.55 -5.19 14.03
N LEU A 113 -4.23 -5.87 14.96
CA LEU A 113 -3.83 -7.13 15.58
C LEU A 113 -4.59 -8.32 14.97
N ASN A 114 -5.77 -8.09 14.41
CA ASN A 114 -6.59 -9.16 13.83
C ASN A 114 -5.95 -9.78 12.56
N ILE A 115 -5.95 -11.11 12.48
CA ILE A 115 -5.44 -11.87 11.34
C ILE A 115 -6.63 -12.31 10.49
N GLY A 116 -6.78 -11.68 9.32
CA GLY A 116 -7.81 -12.05 8.34
C GLY A 116 -7.34 -13.17 7.40
N PRO A 117 -8.25 -13.75 6.60
CA PRO A 117 -7.93 -14.83 5.66
C PRO A 117 -6.79 -14.50 4.70
N ARG A 118 -6.75 -13.26 4.19
CA ARG A 118 -5.71 -12.78 3.26
C ARG A 118 -4.31 -12.76 3.89
N SER A 119 -4.22 -12.48 5.18
CA SER A 119 -2.96 -12.34 5.92
C SER A 119 -2.70 -13.52 6.85
N GLN A 120 -3.36 -14.68 6.67
CA GLN A 120 -3.15 -15.82 7.55
C GLN A 120 -1.76 -16.43 7.27
N PRO A 121 -0.80 -16.37 8.21
CA PRO A 121 0.51 -16.94 7.98
C PRO A 121 0.46 -18.48 8.11
N PRO A 122 1.23 -19.22 7.29
CA PRO A 122 1.40 -20.66 7.44
C PRO A 122 2.21 -21.01 8.71
N ALA A 123 2.13 -22.27 9.14
CA ALA A 123 2.67 -22.70 10.43
C ALA A 123 4.20 -22.48 10.55
N ASP A 124 4.96 -22.72 9.49
CA ASP A 124 6.41 -22.52 9.49
C ASP A 124 6.79 -21.03 9.65
N LEU A 125 6.06 -20.12 9.00
CA LEU A 125 6.21 -18.68 9.19
C LEU A 125 5.80 -18.23 10.59
N GLN A 126 4.77 -18.83 11.19
CA GLN A 126 4.41 -18.56 12.58
C GLN A 126 5.53 -18.95 13.54
N GLU A 127 6.22 -20.06 13.30
CA GLU A 127 7.39 -20.45 14.12
C GLU A 127 8.56 -19.47 13.94
N ILE A 128 8.82 -18.99 12.71
CA ILE A 128 9.80 -17.93 12.46
C ILE A 128 9.41 -16.64 13.22
N ALA A 129 8.14 -16.26 13.18
CA ALA A 129 7.67 -15.09 13.90
C ALA A 129 7.83 -15.26 15.43
N LYS A 130 7.53 -16.45 15.98
CA LYS A 130 7.72 -16.74 17.40
C LYS A 130 9.18 -16.57 17.84
N GLN A 131 10.15 -16.94 17.02
CA GLN A 131 11.57 -16.70 17.32
C GLN A 131 11.87 -15.21 17.44
N ALA A 132 11.20 -14.36 16.65
CA ALA A 132 11.36 -12.92 16.73
C ALA A 132 10.94 -12.31 18.07
N ARG A 133 10.18 -13.03 18.92
CA ARG A 133 9.86 -12.60 20.30
C ARG A 133 11.10 -12.53 21.21
N GLU A 134 12.20 -13.18 20.84
CA GLU A 134 13.48 -13.11 21.57
C GLU A 134 14.20 -11.76 21.32
N GLU A 135 13.82 -11.02 20.28
CA GLU A 135 14.37 -9.69 20.00
C GLU A 135 13.98 -8.68 21.10
N PRO A 136 14.88 -7.72 21.42
CA PRO A 136 14.70 -6.84 22.58
C PRO A 136 13.53 -5.87 22.46
N THR A 137 13.00 -5.64 21.25
CA THR A 137 11.90 -4.69 21.00
C THR A 137 11.00 -5.19 19.87
N PRO A 138 9.72 -4.77 19.83
CA PRO A 138 8.81 -5.07 18.72
C PRO A 138 9.35 -4.63 17.36
N ARG A 139 10.02 -3.47 17.27
CA ARG A 139 10.65 -3.00 16.02
C ARG A 139 11.85 -3.84 15.58
N ALA A 140 12.59 -4.44 16.51
CA ALA A 140 13.67 -5.38 16.19
C ALA A 140 13.10 -6.71 15.69
N ALA A 141 12.04 -7.21 16.33
CA ALA A 141 11.30 -8.37 15.86
C ALA A 141 10.69 -8.16 14.46
N ALA A 142 10.15 -6.97 14.20
CA ALA A 142 9.66 -6.58 12.89
C ALA A 142 10.74 -6.69 11.82
N ARG A 143 11.91 -6.09 12.08
CA ARG A 143 13.06 -6.18 11.17
C ARG A 143 13.47 -7.63 10.93
N PHE A 144 13.57 -8.45 11.97
CA PHE A 144 13.91 -9.87 11.84
C PHE A 144 12.92 -10.60 10.92
N VAL A 145 11.61 -10.43 11.12
CA VAL A 145 10.59 -11.09 10.28
C VAL A 145 10.65 -10.58 8.83
N VAL A 146 10.79 -9.27 8.65
CA VAL A 146 10.93 -8.62 7.33
C VAL A 146 12.11 -9.20 6.55
N GLU A 147 13.27 -9.33 7.20
CA GLU A 147 14.48 -9.94 6.63
C GLU A 147 14.22 -11.40 6.23
N ARG A 148 13.60 -12.21 7.10
CA ARG A 148 13.28 -13.61 6.81
C ARG A 148 12.30 -13.80 5.66
N VAL A 149 11.30 -12.91 5.55
CA VAL A 149 10.35 -12.94 4.45
C VAL A 149 11.06 -12.58 3.15
N HIS A 150 11.86 -11.52 3.15
CA HIS A 150 12.65 -11.08 2.00
C HIS A 150 13.62 -12.17 1.51
N GLU A 151 14.34 -12.83 2.42
CA GLU A 151 15.30 -13.90 2.09
C GLU A 151 14.65 -15.12 1.43
N ARG A 152 13.41 -15.46 1.81
CA ARG A 152 12.72 -16.66 1.30
C ARG A 152 11.95 -16.40 0.01
N MET A 153 11.41 -15.20 -0.16
CA MET A 153 10.46 -14.89 -1.24
C MET A 153 11.16 -14.28 -2.45
N GLU A 154 10.89 -14.80 -3.63
CA GLU A 154 11.33 -14.21 -4.90
C GLU A 154 10.31 -13.17 -5.40
N TYR A 155 10.76 -11.96 -5.72
CA TYR A 155 9.90 -10.91 -6.26
C TYR A 155 9.56 -11.17 -7.74
N ALA A 156 8.29 -11.41 -8.02
CA ALA A 156 7.78 -11.69 -9.36
C ALA A 156 7.48 -10.37 -10.12
N LYS A 157 8.52 -9.71 -10.63
CA LYS A 157 8.38 -8.48 -11.42
C LYS A 157 7.43 -8.66 -12.61
N GLY A 158 6.50 -7.72 -12.77
CA GLY A 158 5.53 -7.71 -13.88
C GLY A 158 4.41 -8.75 -13.77
N ALA A 159 4.36 -9.55 -12.69
CA ALA A 159 3.17 -10.32 -12.38
C ALA A 159 2.09 -9.37 -11.85
N THR A 160 0.89 -9.44 -12.43
CA THR A 160 -0.29 -8.70 -11.92
C THR A 160 -1.16 -9.57 -11.02
N LYS A 161 -0.85 -10.87 -10.93
CA LYS A 161 -1.65 -11.83 -10.19
C LYS A 161 -1.14 -11.96 -8.75
N VAL A 162 -1.84 -11.26 -7.86
CA VAL A 162 -1.73 -11.41 -6.40
C VAL A 162 -2.33 -12.75 -5.98
N PHE A 163 -1.78 -13.38 -4.95
CA PHE A 163 -2.41 -14.54 -4.35
C PHE A 163 -3.65 -14.15 -3.55
N GLU A 164 -4.63 -15.06 -3.48
CA GLU A 164 -5.83 -14.82 -2.68
C GLU A 164 -5.50 -14.78 -1.18
N ASN A 165 -4.50 -15.56 -0.76
CA ASN A 165 -4.03 -15.62 0.61
C ASN A 165 -2.49 -15.64 0.70
N ALA A 166 -1.96 -15.15 1.84
CA ALA A 166 -0.54 -15.11 2.14
C ALA A 166 0.14 -16.48 2.20
N ALA A 167 -0.59 -17.54 2.59
CA ALA A 167 -0.03 -18.88 2.71
C ALA A 167 0.37 -19.46 1.34
N ASP A 168 -0.42 -19.21 0.29
CA ASP A 168 -0.12 -19.69 -1.06
C ASP A 168 1.15 -19.04 -1.62
N ALA A 169 1.32 -17.73 -1.41
CA ALA A 169 2.50 -17.00 -1.83
C ALA A 169 3.75 -17.52 -1.10
N TRP A 170 3.65 -17.75 0.21
CA TRP A 170 4.73 -18.29 1.03
C TRP A 170 5.12 -19.72 0.66
N GLU A 171 4.13 -20.59 0.39
CA GLU A 171 4.39 -21.97 -0.05
C GLU A 171 5.10 -22.01 -1.40
N ARG A 172 4.72 -21.11 -2.31
CA ARG A 172 5.37 -20.98 -3.63
C ARG A 172 6.71 -20.26 -3.58
N GLY A 173 7.01 -19.56 -2.48
CA GLY A 173 8.24 -18.79 -2.32
C GLY A 173 8.39 -17.64 -3.31
N ARG A 174 7.29 -17.12 -3.87
CA ARG A 174 7.31 -16.01 -4.84
C ARG A 174 6.01 -15.21 -4.83
N GLY A 175 6.09 -13.92 -5.11
CA GLY A 175 4.93 -13.03 -5.14
C GLY A 175 5.25 -11.60 -5.54
N VAL A 176 4.24 -10.74 -5.51
CA VAL A 176 4.35 -9.29 -5.72
C VAL A 176 4.41 -8.54 -4.39
N CYS A 177 4.63 -7.22 -4.39
CA CYS A 177 4.78 -6.43 -3.16
C CYS A 177 3.59 -6.57 -2.19
N GLN A 178 2.38 -6.77 -2.72
CA GLN A 178 1.18 -7.04 -1.94
C GLN A 178 1.28 -8.35 -1.14
N ASP A 179 1.81 -9.42 -1.75
CA ASP A 179 1.99 -10.72 -1.10
C ASP A 179 3.02 -10.62 0.02
N PHE A 180 4.16 -9.96 -0.25
CA PHE A 180 5.20 -9.70 0.76
C PHE A 180 4.63 -8.93 1.96
N ALA A 181 3.83 -7.89 1.70
CA ALA A 181 3.17 -7.12 2.75
C ALA A 181 2.17 -7.98 3.55
N HIS A 182 1.29 -8.75 2.91
CA HIS A 182 0.29 -9.57 3.63
C HIS A 182 0.92 -10.72 4.43
N ILE A 183 1.93 -11.38 3.89
CA ILE A 183 2.70 -12.42 4.60
C ILE A 183 3.34 -11.83 5.87
N THR A 184 4.02 -10.69 5.73
CA THR A 184 4.72 -10.05 6.84
C THR A 184 3.74 -9.53 7.90
N ILE A 185 2.62 -8.92 7.48
CA ILE A 185 1.53 -8.52 8.38
C ILE A 185 1.02 -9.70 9.19
N GLY A 186 0.75 -10.83 8.53
CA GLY A 186 0.27 -12.04 9.18
C GLY A 186 1.22 -12.56 10.25
N ALA A 187 2.50 -12.66 9.87
CA ALA A 187 3.57 -13.12 10.76
C ALA A 187 3.68 -12.23 12.01
N LEU A 188 3.73 -10.92 11.84
CA LEU A 188 3.87 -9.97 12.95
C LEU A 188 2.64 -9.93 13.86
N ARG A 189 1.44 -9.95 13.27
CA ARG A 189 0.20 -10.03 14.05
C ARG A 189 0.09 -11.34 14.84
N SER A 190 0.63 -12.46 14.33
CA SER A 190 0.65 -13.74 15.04
C SER A 190 1.46 -13.73 16.33
N ILE A 191 2.39 -12.77 16.45
CA ILE A 191 3.16 -12.50 17.66
C ILE A 191 2.72 -11.20 18.33
N GLY A 192 1.49 -10.74 18.13
CA GLY A 192 0.92 -9.60 18.86
C GLY A 192 1.57 -8.26 18.56
N VAL A 193 2.22 -8.11 17.39
CA VAL A 193 2.77 -6.84 16.94
C VAL A 193 1.75 -6.15 16.02
N PRO A 194 1.13 -5.02 16.44
CA PRO A 194 0.18 -4.31 15.59
C PRO A 194 0.86 -3.82 14.32
N THR A 195 0.30 -4.20 13.18
CA THR A 195 0.90 -3.94 11.87
C THR A 195 -0.20 -3.52 10.91
N ARG A 196 0.02 -2.49 10.10
CA ARG A 196 -0.93 -2.03 9.07
C ARG A 196 -0.32 -2.10 7.67
N TYR A 197 -1.19 -2.31 6.70
CA TYR A 197 -0.86 -2.29 5.28
C TYR A 197 -0.81 -0.85 4.79
N VAL A 198 0.17 -0.53 3.96
CA VAL A 198 0.30 0.78 3.31
C VAL A 198 0.26 0.60 1.80
N SER A 199 -0.61 1.37 1.15
CA SER A 199 -0.70 1.50 -0.30
C SER A 199 -0.14 2.87 -0.70
N GLY A 200 0.70 2.91 -1.73
CA GLY A 200 1.32 4.14 -2.17
C GLY A 200 2.06 4.03 -3.49
N TYR A 201 2.97 4.97 -3.72
CA TYR A 201 3.85 5.01 -4.88
C TYR A 201 5.30 5.02 -4.43
N VAL A 202 6.15 4.37 -5.23
CA VAL A 202 7.61 4.40 -5.08
C VAL A 202 8.24 4.70 -6.43
N ALA A 203 9.25 5.56 -6.44
CA ALA A 203 10.09 5.77 -7.61
C ALA A 203 11.01 4.55 -7.79
N GLN A 204 11.04 3.95 -8.99
CA GLN A 204 11.89 2.78 -9.25
C GLN A 204 13.39 3.09 -9.17
N GLU A 205 13.79 4.35 -9.32
CA GLU A 205 15.19 4.79 -9.27
C GLU A 205 15.41 5.75 -8.08
N SER A 206 16.18 5.28 -7.08
CA SER A 206 16.52 6.06 -5.87
C SER A 206 17.45 7.26 -6.13
N GLU A 207 17.84 7.50 -7.38
CA GLU A 207 18.72 8.58 -7.81
C GLU A 207 18.13 9.47 -8.90
N LEU A 208 16.80 9.56 -8.99
CA LEU A 208 16.13 10.52 -9.88
C LEU A 208 16.75 11.92 -9.74
N GLN A 209 17.34 12.43 -10.82
CA GLN A 209 17.76 13.81 -10.85
C GLN A 209 16.53 14.71 -10.95
N ARG A 210 16.70 15.96 -10.50
CA ARG A 210 15.63 16.95 -10.58
C ARG A 210 15.21 17.14 -12.04
N GLY A 211 13.92 16.93 -12.33
CA GLY A 211 13.31 17.09 -13.64
C GLY A 211 13.28 15.83 -14.49
N GLU A 212 13.80 14.71 -14.01
CA GLU A 212 13.74 13.42 -14.72
C GLU A 212 12.43 12.70 -14.39
N ASP A 213 11.78 12.18 -15.45
CA ASP A 213 10.67 11.25 -15.36
C ASP A 213 11.25 9.84 -15.28
N CYS A 214 10.80 9.03 -14.30
CA CYS A 214 11.01 7.59 -14.33
C CYS A 214 9.66 6.85 -14.29
N PRO A 215 9.63 5.61 -14.76
CA PRO A 215 8.55 4.69 -14.42
C PRO A 215 8.41 4.60 -12.90
N GLY A 216 7.19 4.78 -12.41
CA GLY A 216 6.83 4.49 -11.03
C GLY A 216 6.09 3.18 -10.93
N GLU A 217 5.94 2.68 -9.70
CA GLU A 217 5.04 1.57 -9.42
C GLU A 217 4.09 1.95 -8.29
N SER A 218 2.85 1.46 -8.38
CA SER A 218 2.04 1.31 -7.18
C SER A 218 2.74 0.29 -6.31
N HIS A 219 3.00 0.63 -5.07
CA HIS A 219 3.74 -0.23 -4.17
C HIS A 219 2.98 -0.47 -2.87
N ALA A 220 3.35 -1.56 -2.22
CA ALA A 220 2.79 -1.98 -0.96
C ALA A 220 3.91 -2.28 0.03
N TRP A 221 3.78 -1.72 1.23
CA TRP A 221 4.68 -1.98 2.34
C TRP A 221 3.88 -2.02 3.64
N ILE A 222 4.58 -2.12 4.77
CA ILE A 222 3.94 -2.25 6.08
C ILE A 222 4.39 -1.12 7.01
N GLU A 223 3.55 -0.81 7.99
CA GLU A 223 3.94 0.00 9.14
C GLU A 223 3.67 -0.79 10.42
N VAL A 224 4.63 -0.77 11.34
CA VAL A 224 4.61 -1.52 12.60
C VAL A 224 4.53 -0.56 13.78
N TRP A 225 3.67 -0.87 14.74
CA TRP A 225 3.54 -0.08 15.96
C TRP A 225 4.58 -0.47 17.02
N ASP A 226 5.35 0.51 17.48
CA ASP A 226 6.23 0.41 18.66
C ASP A 226 6.39 1.77 19.34
N GLY A 227 5.26 2.33 19.78
CA GLY A 227 5.12 3.70 20.29
C GLY A 227 4.84 4.75 19.20
N ALA A 228 5.19 4.42 17.95
CA ALA A 228 4.71 5.07 16.75
C ALA A 228 4.67 4.06 15.60
N TRP A 229 4.05 4.44 14.48
CA TRP A 229 4.06 3.67 13.24
C TRP A 229 5.41 3.80 12.54
N LEU A 230 6.11 2.68 12.38
CA LEU A 230 7.43 2.59 11.76
C LEU A 230 7.33 1.83 10.44
N PRO A 231 7.75 2.42 9.31
CA PRO A 231 7.61 1.77 8.02
C PRO A 231 8.71 0.73 7.76
N TYR A 232 8.32 -0.39 7.13
CA TYR A 232 9.21 -1.44 6.64
C TYR A 232 8.75 -1.91 5.26
N ASP A 233 9.69 -2.10 4.33
CA ASP A 233 9.42 -2.68 3.01
C ASP A 233 10.02 -4.09 2.90
N PRO A 234 9.21 -5.16 3.06
CA PRO A 234 9.68 -6.53 2.90
C PRO A 234 10.05 -6.90 1.47
N THR A 235 9.59 -6.14 0.47
CA THR A 235 9.87 -6.41 -0.94
C THR A 235 11.27 -5.95 -1.30
N ASN A 236 11.62 -4.70 -0.96
CA ASN A 236 12.89 -4.10 -1.35
C ASN A 236 13.99 -4.24 -0.29
N LEU A 237 13.63 -4.49 0.98
CA LEU A 237 14.53 -4.50 2.13
C LEU A 237 15.38 -3.21 2.23
N THR A 238 14.84 -2.10 1.75
CA THR A 238 15.44 -0.77 1.84
C THR A 238 14.71 0.09 2.88
N GLN A 239 15.36 1.15 3.31
CA GLN A 239 14.72 2.12 4.19
C GLN A 239 13.60 2.83 3.42
N VAL A 240 12.41 2.90 4.04
CA VAL A 240 11.31 3.73 3.54
C VAL A 240 11.68 5.19 3.77
N ASP A 241 12.03 5.89 2.69
CA ASP A 241 12.61 7.22 2.72
C ASP A 241 11.68 8.28 2.08
N LEU A 242 12.26 9.31 1.48
CA LEU A 242 11.52 10.40 0.84
C LEU A 242 10.95 10.03 -0.54
N ASP A 243 11.27 8.86 -1.10
CA ASP A 243 10.74 8.38 -2.39
C ASP A 243 9.44 7.57 -2.24
N TYR A 244 9.06 7.24 -1.01
CA TYR A 244 7.81 6.57 -0.70
C TYR A 244 6.72 7.61 -0.45
N VAL A 245 5.66 7.56 -1.25
CA VAL A 245 4.49 8.43 -1.12
C VAL A 245 3.29 7.61 -0.70
N VAL A 246 2.72 7.93 0.46
CA VAL A 246 1.58 7.21 1.03
C VAL A 246 0.27 7.68 0.41
N VAL A 247 -0.57 6.74 0.00
CA VAL A 247 -1.93 7.00 -0.49
C VAL A 247 -3.00 6.56 0.49
N GLY A 248 -2.80 5.43 1.16
CA GLY A 248 -3.79 4.92 2.09
C GLY A 248 -3.20 3.85 3.00
N ARG A 249 -3.85 3.65 4.15
CA ARG A 249 -3.48 2.63 5.13
C ARG A 249 -4.68 1.82 5.53
N GLY A 250 -4.50 0.55 5.81
CA GLY A 250 -5.61 -0.31 6.24
C GLY A 250 -5.12 -1.57 6.89
N ARG A 251 -6.02 -2.51 7.17
CA ARG A 251 -5.62 -3.81 7.74
C ARG A 251 -4.99 -4.68 6.67
N ASN A 252 -5.43 -4.56 5.43
CA ASN A 252 -4.92 -5.27 4.26
C ASN A 252 -5.27 -4.48 2.98
N TYR A 253 -5.08 -5.09 1.81
CA TYR A 253 -5.31 -4.44 0.52
C TYR A 253 -6.78 -4.07 0.27
N ASP A 254 -7.74 -4.86 0.78
CA ASP A 254 -9.17 -4.65 0.49
C ASP A 254 -9.71 -3.36 1.12
N ASP A 255 -9.03 -2.86 2.16
CA ASP A 255 -9.33 -1.60 2.82
C ASP A 255 -8.84 -0.38 2.01
N VAL A 256 -7.80 -0.54 1.18
CA VAL A 256 -7.10 0.58 0.51
C VAL A 256 -6.69 0.30 -0.94
N SER A 257 -7.47 -0.53 -1.64
CA SER A 257 -7.26 -0.83 -3.05
C SER A 257 -7.34 0.46 -3.89
N PRO A 258 -6.34 0.78 -4.75
CA PRO A 258 -6.33 2.01 -5.55
C PRO A 258 -7.56 2.18 -6.44
N PHE A 259 -8.09 1.05 -6.92
CA PHE A 259 -9.30 0.97 -7.72
C PHE A 259 -10.17 -0.18 -7.20
N ARG A 260 -11.44 0.10 -6.94
CA ARG A 260 -12.46 -0.91 -6.64
C ARG A 260 -13.72 -0.56 -7.39
N GLY A 261 -14.27 -1.46 -8.18
CA GLY A 261 -15.46 -1.14 -8.95
C GLY A 261 -16.20 -2.34 -9.46
N MET A 262 -17.38 -2.05 -10.01
CA MET A 262 -18.22 -2.99 -10.73
C MET A 262 -18.81 -2.32 -11.95
N TYR A 263 -19.06 -3.10 -12.99
CA TYR A 263 -19.67 -2.61 -14.22
C TYR A 263 -20.69 -3.61 -14.76
N ALA A 264 -21.64 -3.10 -15.55
CA ALA A 264 -22.63 -3.89 -16.26
C ALA A 264 -22.32 -3.81 -17.76
N GLY A 265 -21.85 -4.91 -18.32
CA GLY A 265 -21.41 -4.99 -19.72
C GLY A 265 -20.63 -6.27 -19.99
N PRO A 266 -19.99 -6.35 -21.17
CA PRO A 266 -19.14 -7.48 -21.56
C PRO A 266 -17.85 -7.52 -20.73
N GLU A 267 -17.11 -8.62 -20.82
CA GLU A 267 -15.84 -8.77 -20.10
C GLU A 267 -14.81 -7.69 -20.49
N LEU A 268 -13.94 -7.37 -19.53
CA LEU A 268 -12.80 -6.49 -19.72
C LEU A 268 -11.81 -7.16 -20.68
N SER A 269 -11.52 -6.52 -21.81
CA SER A 269 -10.61 -7.04 -22.83
C SER A 269 -9.15 -6.68 -22.54
N GLU A 270 -8.90 -5.47 -22.06
CA GLU A 270 -7.54 -4.94 -21.84
C GLU A 270 -7.53 -4.00 -20.63
N LEU A 271 -6.44 -4.09 -19.86
CA LEU A 271 -6.15 -3.22 -18.72
C LEU A 271 -4.72 -2.69 -18.85
N ASP A 272 -4.60 -1.40 -19.10
CA ASP A 272 -3.32 -0.70 -19.12
C ASP A 272 -3.18 0.14 -17.85
N VAL A 273 -2.10 -0.07 -17.11
CA VAL A 273 -1.73 0.76 -15.95
C VAL A 273 -0.34 1.30 -16.18
N GLU A 274 -0.23 2.63 -16.15
CA GLU A 274 1.03 3.35 -16.30
C GLU A 274 1.17 4.34 -15.15
N ILE A 275 2.33 4.33 -14.50
CA ILE A 275 2.66 5.26 -13.44
C ILE A 275 3.98 5.94 -13.79
N THR A 276 4.00 7.26 -13.71
CA THR A 276 5.19 8.08 -13.90
C THR A 276 5.44 8.88 -12.63
N VAL A 277 6.69 8.87 -12.17
CA VAL A 277 7.15 9.71 -11.05
C VAL A 277 8.22 10.66 -11.57
N THR A 278 8.06 11.94 -11.29
CA THR A 278 9.03 12.99 -11.61
C THR A 278 9.52 13.62 -10.32
N ARG A 279 10.83 13.69 -10.11
CA ARG A 279 11.38 14.51 -9.01
C ARG A 279 11.37 15.99 -9.42
N VAL A 280 10.54 16.80 -8.76
CA VAL A 280 10.37 18.23 -9.06
C VAL A 280 11.43 19.10 -8.36
N SER A 281 11.84 18.70 -7.16
CA SER A 281 12.91 19.33 -6.37
C SER A 281 13.57 18.31 -5.44
#